data_AF-A0A3D8YIU9-F1
#
_entry.id   AF-A0A3D8YIU9-F1
#
_cell.length_a   1.000
_cell.length_b   1.000
_cell.length_c   1.000
_cell.angle_alpha   90.00
_cell.angle_beta   90.00
_cell.angle_gamma   90.00
#
_symmetry.space_group_name_H-M   'P 1'
#
loop_
_entity.id
_entity.type
_entity.pdbx_description
1 polymer ?
#
loop_
_entity_poly.entity_id
_entity_poly.type
_entity_poly.pdbx_seq_one_letter_code
_entity_poly.pdbx_strand_id
1 'polypeptide(L)'
;ATIDESALSDKSVPIEKYLGDEMYAGTLNQGNPITIRVTKTSSETVFAKIIQLVEEAQNTPTQKASFIERIENNYVKLIVLAVPLMILLPHFFLGWSWDESFYRGMV
;
A
#
# COMPACT_ATOMS: atom_id res chain seq x y z
N ALA A 1 13.41 12.30 -35.94
CA ALA A 1 12.96 10.89 -35.86
C ALA A 1 11.57 10.85 -35.26
N THR A 2 10.74 9.94 -35.74
CA THR A 2 9.34 9.81 -35.30
C THR A 2 9.27 8.84 -34.13
N ILE A 3 8.91 9.35 -32.96
CA ILE A 3 8.95 8.63 -31.69
C ILE A 3 7.54 8.56 -31.10
N ASP A 4 7.12 7.36 -30.75
CA ASP A 4 5.87 7.10 -30.06
C ASP A 4 6.11 7.10 -28.54
N GLU A 5 5.53 8.10 -27.87
CA GLU A 5 5.58 8.30 -26.43
C GLU A 5 4.25 7.93 -25.74
N SER A 6 3.35 7.22 -26.42
CA SER A 6 2.02 6.85 -25.89
C SER A 6 2.06 5.97 -24.63
N ALA A 7 3.16 5.23 -24.43
CA ALA A 7 3.35 4.41 -23.23
C ALA A 7 3.58 5.24 -21.94
N LEU A 8 4.04 6.49 -22.07
CA LEU A 8 4.31 7.39 -20.93
C LEU A 8 3.41 8.62 -20.91
N SER A 9 2.87 9.02 -22.05
CA SER A 9 2.04 10.20 -22.21
C SER A 9 0.68 9.84 -22.79
N ASP A 10 -0.33 10.66 -22.49
CA ASP A 10 -1.68 10.47 -23.02
C ASP A 10 -1.84 10.91 -24.50
N LYS A 11 -0.71 11.02 -25.22
CA LYS A 11 -0.67 11.41 -26.63
C LYS A 11 -0.50 10.17 -27.48
N SER A 12 -1.58 9.71 -28.09
CA SER A 12 -1.56 8.56 -29.01
C SER A 12 -0.90 8.83 -30.36
N VAL A 13 -0.48 10.06 -30.64
CA VAL A 13 0.12 10.44 -31.94
C VAL A 13 1.64 10.51 -31.79
N PRO A 14 2.40 9.81 -32.66
CA PRO A 14 3.85 9.91 -32.66
C PRO A 14 4.35 11.35 -32.83
N ILE A 15 5.41 11.68 -32.12
CA ILE A 15 5.98 13.03 -32.07
C ILE A 15 7.30 13.03 -32.84
N GLU A 16 7.56 14.09 -33.59
CA GLU A 16 8.88 14.27 -34.21
C GLU A 16 9.87 14.86 -33.23
N LYS A 17 11.04 14.22 -33.14
CA LYS A 17 12.18 14.63 -32.32
C LYS A 17 13.36 15.03 -33.20
N TYR A 18 14.03 16.11 -32.81
CA TYR A 18 15.19 16.68 -33.47
C TYR A 18 16.44 16.53 -32.60
N LEU A 19 17.57 16.95 -33.17
CA LEU A 19 18.86 16.88 -32.51
C LEU A 19 18.88 17.79 -31.27
N GLY A 20 19.15 17.22 -30.10
CA GLY A 20 19.14 17.94 -28.82
C GLY A 20 17.86 17.73 -28.01
N ASP A 21 16.80 17.16 -28.58
CA ASP A 21 15.59 16.86 -27.84
C ASP A 21 15.79 15.70 -26.84
N GLU A 22 15.13 15.80 -25.69
CA GLU A 22 15.13 14.72 -24.71
C GLU A 22 14.31 13.51 -25.18
N MET A 23 14.83 12.33 -24.86
CA MET A 23 14.25 11.03 -25.15
C MET A 23 13.93 10.32 -23.83
N TYR A 24 12.73 9.77 -23.72
CA TYR A 24 12.31 9.03 -22.54
C TYR A 24 12.55 7.53 -22.73
N ALA A 25 12.92 6.84 -21.65
CA ALA A 25 13.00 5.40 -21.65
C ALA A 25 11.60 4.79 -21.75
N GLY A 26 11.41 3.78 -22.60
CA GLY A 26 10.11 3.14 -22.83
C GLY A 26 9.32 3.67 -24.04
N THR A 27 9.89 4.61 -24.81
CA THR A 27 9.29 5.09 -26.07
C THR A 27 9.69 4.21 -27.25
N LEU A 28 8.85 4.15 -28.29
CA LEU A 28 9.10 3.35 -29.49
C LEU A 28 9.56 4.24 -30.66
N ASN A 29 10.70 3.92 -31.27
CA ASN A 29 11.10 4.56 -32.53
C ASN A 29 10.34 3.92 -33.70
N GLN A 30 9.53 4.72 -34.39
CA GLN A 30 8.78 4.29 -35.58
C GLN A 30 9.45 4.70 -36.90
N GLY A 31 10.53 5.49 -36.83
CA GLY A 31 11.26 5.98 -37.99
C GLY A 31 12.55 5.20 -38.27
N ASN A 32 13.50 5.88 -38.92
CA ASN A 32 14.82 5.34 -39.21
C ASN A 32 15.64 5.07 -37.93
N PRO A 33 16.68 4.21 -38.00
CA PRO A 33 17.62 4.01 -36.91
C PRO A 33 18.24 5.33 -36.45
N ILE A 34 18.31 5.53 -35.14
CA ILE A 34 18.91 6.70 -34.52
C ILE A 34 19.97 6.28 -33.52
N THR A 35 20.98 7.15 -33.34
CA THR A 35 21.93 7.04 -32.24
C THR A 35 21.53 8.05 -31.17
N ILE A 36 21.39 7.57 -29.94
CA ILE A 36 21.02 8.40 -28.79
C ILE A 36 22.10 8.30 -27.71
N ARG A 37 22.25 9.37 -26.93
CA ARG A 37 23.13 9.40 -25.76
C ARG A 37 22.30 9.13 -24.51
N VAL A 38 22.72 8.14 -23.73
CA VAL A 38 22.12 7.88 -22.43
C VAL A 38 22.49 9.01 -21.47
N THR A 39 21.48 9.69 -20.92
CA THR A 39 21.66 10.80 -19.95
C THR A 39 21.35 10.40 -18.52
N LYS A 40 20.56 9.34 -18.32
CA LYS A 40 20.10 8.84 -17.01
C LYS A 40 20.26 7.33 -16.91
N THR A 41 20.54 6.84 -15.70
CA THR A 41 20.59 5.40 -15.42
C THR A 41 19.17 4.81 -15.39
N SER A 42 19.05 3.47 -15.46
CA SER A 42 17.75 2.79 -15.50
C SER A 42 16.84 3.15 -14.31
N SER A 43 17.42 3.30 -13.12
CA SER A 43 16.72 3.70 -11.89
C SER A 43 16.22 5.15 -11.87
N GLU A 44 16.77 6.01 -12.73
CA GLU A 44 16.44 7.44 -12.79
C GLU A 44 15.51 7.77 -13.95
N THR A 45 15.05 6.75 -14.68
CA THR A 45 14.11 6.94 -15.78
C THR A 45 12.73 7.35 -15.25
N VAL A 46 11.97 8.06 -16.08
CA VAL A 46 10.57 8.40 -15.78
C VAL A 46 9.76 7.13 -15.51
N PHE A 47 9.99 6.07 -16.30
CA PHE A 47 9.34 4.78 -16.12
C PHE A 47 9.65 4.14 -14.75
N ALA A 48 10.91 4.14 -14.32
CA ALA A 48 11.29 3.66 -12.99
C ALA A 48 10.62 4.48 -11.88
N LYS A 49 10.50 5.80 -12.07
CA LYS A 49 9.80 6.66 -11.12
C LYS A 49 8.30 6.36 -11.04
N ILE A 50 7.66 6.07 -12.16
CA ILE A 50 6.25 5.62 -12.20
C ILE A 50 6.08 4.33 -11.41
N ILE A 51 6.95 3.34 -11.63
CA ILE A 51 6.91 2.06 -10.88
C ILE A 51 7.04 2.33 -9.37
N GLN A 52 8.02 3.14 -8.96
CA GLN A 52 8.23 3.49 -7.56
C GLN A 52 6.98 4.14 -6.95
N LEU A 53 6.36 5.10 -7.66
CA LEU A 53 5.16 5.79 -7.18
C LEU A 53 3.96 4.84 -7.07
N VAL A 54 3.81 3.91 -8.02
CA VAL A 54 2.76 2.89 -7.98
C VAL A 54 2.98 1.94 -6.79
N GLU A 55 4.21 1.53 -6.54
CA GLU A 55 4.57 0.68 -5.42
C GLU A 55 4.34 1.39 -4.07
N GLU A 56 4.75 2.65 -3.93
CA GLU A 56 4.50 3.46 -2.74
C GLU A 56 3.00 3.64 -2.48
N ALA A 57 2.21 3.86 -3.53
CA ALA A 57 0.75 4.01 -3.42
C ALA A 57 0.06 2.70 -2.99
N GLN A 58 0.55 1.54 -3.45
CA GLN A 58 0.01 0.23 -3.05
C GLN A 58 0.42 -0.18 -1.64
N ASN A 59 1.66 0.12 -1.25
CA ASN A 59 2.21 -0.24 0.05
C ASN A 59 1.78 0.71 1.18
N THR A 60 1.12 1.82 0.85
CA THR A 60 0.57 2.73 1.86
C THR A 60 -0.78 2.19 2.34
N PRO A 61 -0.86 1.64 3.57
CA PRO A 61 -2.14 1.17 4.10
C PRO A 61 -3.11 2.34 4.13
N THR A 62 -4.34 2.10 3.66
CA THR A 62 -5.37 3.15 3.67
C THR A 62 -5.59 3.63 5.10
N GLN A 63 -5.82 4.93 5.28
CA GLN A 63 -6.05 5.53 6.61
C GLN A 63 -7.17 4.83 7.43
N LYS A 64 -8.09 4.12 6.76
CA LYS A 64 -9.14 3.33 7.39
C LYS A 64 -8.65 2.03 8.00
N ALA A 65 -7.70 1.33 7.36
CA ALA A 65 -7.15 0.07 7.87
C ALA A 65 -6.40 0.28 9.20
N SER A 66 -5.56 1.32 9.26
CA SER A 66 -4.80 1.67 10.48
C SER A 66 -5.69 2.16 11.63
N PHE A 67 -6.84 2.77 11.32
CA PHE A 67 -7.82 3.16 12.34
C PHE A 67 -8.50 1.94 12.99
N ILE A 68 -8.89 0.94 12.19
CA ILE A 68 -9.50 -0.30 12.68
C ILE A 68 -8.51 -1.07 13.57
N GLU A 69 -7.26 -1.24 13.14
CA GLU A 69 -6.22 -1.92 13.93
C GLU A 69 -6.01 -1.25 15.30
N ARG A 70 -6.07 0.08 15.37
CA ARG A 70 -5.87 0.81 16.62
C ARG A 70 -7.02 0.63 17.60
N ILE A 71 -8.26 0.56 17.11
CA ILE A 71 -9.44 0.26 17.93
C ILE A 71 -9.43 -1.21 18.37
N GLU A 72 -9.13 -2.12 17.45
CA GLU A 72 -9.11 -3.56 17.70
C GLU A 72 -8.14 -3.93 18.82
N ASN A 73 -6.91 -3.39 18.80
CA ASN A 73 -5.92 -3.67 19.82
C ASN A 73 -6.38 -3.24 21.23
N ASN A 74 -7.09 -2.10 21.34
CA ASN A 74 -7.61 -1.64 22.63
C ASN A 74 -8.81 -2.47 23.08
N TYR A 75 -9.70 -2.84 22.16
CA TYR A 75 -10.85 -3.70 22.42
C TYR A 75 -10.43 -5.09 22.93
N VAL A 76 -9.47 -5.73 22.26
CA VAL A 76 -8.95 -7.06 22.66
C VAL A 76 -8.34 -7.00 24.06
N LYS A 77 -7.51 -5.98 24.35
CA LYS A 77 -6.92 -5.78 25.68
C LYS A 77 -7.97 -5.61 26.77
N LEU A 78 -9.03 -4.85 26.48
CA LEU A 78 -10.12 -4.63 27.42
C LEU A 78 -10.84 -5.94 27.74
N ILE A 79 -11.17 -6.75 26.73
CA ILE A 79 -11.87 -8.04 26.91
C ILE A 79 -11.01 -9.05 27.66
N VAL A 80 -9.73 -9.18 27.29
CA VAL A 80 -8.79 -10.10 27.96
C VAL A 80 -8.65 -9.76 29.44
N LEU A 81 -8.78 -8.49 29.82
CA LEU A 81 -8.80 -8.08 31.23
C LEU A 81 -10.18 -8.28 31.89
N ALA A 82 -11.26 -7.91 31.19
CA ALA A 82 -12.62 -7.89 31.72
C ALA A 82 -13.17 -9.30 31.97
N VAL A 83 -12.89 -10.28 31.10
CA VAL A 83 -13.42 -11.65 31.22
C VAL A 83 -12.92 -12.35 32.49
N PRO A 84 -11.61 -12.40 32.80
CA PRO A 84 -11.12 -12.95 34.07
C PRO A 84 -11.66 -12.21 35.28
N LEU A 85 -11.75 -10.87 35.21
CA LEU A 85 -12.34 -10.06 36.29
C LEU A 85 -13.79 -10.46 36.55
N MET A 86 -14.58 -10.66 35.49
CA MET A 86 -15.98 -11.06 35.58
C MET A 86 -16.17 -12.51 36.06
N ILE A 87 -15.18 -13.39 35.87
CA ILE A 87 -15.21 -14.76 36.42
C ILE A 87 -14.80 -14.76 37.89
N LEU A 88 -13.76 -13.99 38.25
CA LEU A 88 -13.19 -13.99 39.60
C LEU A 88 -14.04 -13.18 40.60
N LEU A 89 -14.58 -12.03 40.20
CA LEU A 89 -15.38 -11.17 41.09
C LEU A 89 -16.60 -11.90 41.69
N PRO A 90 -17.47 -12.55 40.90
CA PRO A 90 -18.64 -13.25 41.44
C PRO A 90 -18.27 -14.48 42.26
N HIS A 91 -17.19 -15.17 41.90
CA HIS A 91 -16.71 -16.32 42.68
C HIS A 91 -16.28 -15.89 44.09
N PHE A 92 -15.48 -14.82 44.20
CA PHE A 92 -14.96 -14.37 45.50
C PHE A 92 -15.94 -13.52 46.31
N PHE A 93 -16.80 -12.71 45.67
CA PHE A 93 -17.70 -11.77 46.37
C PHE A 93 -19.17 -12.21 46.42
N LEU A 94 -19.66 -12.97 45.43
CA LEU A 94 -21.05 -13.46 45.41
C LEU A 94 -21.18 -14.94 45.81
N GLY A 95 -20.06 -15.64 46.03
CA GLY A 95 -20.05 -17.04 46.47
C GLY A 95 -20.55 -18.03 45.41
N TRP A 96 -20.52 -17.65 44.14
CA TRP A 96 -20.90 -18.52 43.03
C TRP A 96 -19.93 -19.70 42.90
N SER A 97 -20.43 -20.87 42.51
CA SER A 97 -19.57 -22.02 42.22
C SER A 97 -18.66 -21.73 41.02
N TRP A 98 -17.54 -22.45 40.93
CA TRP A 98 -16.59 -22.28 39.82
C TRP A 98 -17.28 -22.46 38.46
N ASP A 99 -18.14 -23.47 38.34
CA ASP A 99 -18.89 -23.77 37.12
C ASP A 99 -19.86 -22.64 36.73
N GLU A 100 -20.51 -22.01 37.72
CA GLU A 100 -21.49 -20.94 37.47
C GLU A 100 -20.82 -19.63 37.06
N SER A 101 -19.71 -19.26 37.72
CA SER A 101 -18.91 -18.09 37.34
C SER A 101 -18.25 -18.23 35.97
N PHE A 102 -17.77 -19.43 35.64
CA PHE A 102 -17.14 -19.70 34.34
C PHE A 102 -18.17 -19.72 33.21
N TYR A 103 -19.31 -20.39 33.41
CA TYR A 103 -20.41 -20.42 32.43
C TYR A 103 -20.93 -19.02 32.11
N ARG A 104 -21.19 -18.20 33.13
CA ARG A 104 -21.70 -16.82 32.95
C ARG A 104 -20.63 -15.83 32.49
N GLY A 105 -19.35 -16.11 32.67
CA GLY A 105 -18.25 -15.26 32.20
C GLY A 105 -17.88 -15.49 30.72
N MET A 106 -18.29 -16.62 30.15
CA MET A 106 -18.08 -16.95 28.73
C MET A 106 -19.32 -16.72 27.84
N VAL A 107 -20.51 -16.63 28.45
CA VAL A 107 -21.78 -16.28 27.79
C VAL A 107 -21.95 -14.77 27.81
#